data_AF-A0A6I5NAZ5-F1
#
_entry.id   AF-A0A6I5NAZ5-F1
#
_cell.length_a   1.000
_cell.length_b   1.000
_cell.length_c   1.000
_cell.angle_alpha   90.00
_cell.angle_beta   90.00
_cell.angle_gamma   90.00
#
_symmetry.space_group_name_H-M   'P 1'
#
loop_
_entity.id
_entity.type
_entity.pdbx_description
1 polymer ?
#
loop_
_entity_poly.entity_id
_entity_poly.type
_entity_poly.pdbx_seq_one_letter_code
_entity_poly.pdbx_strand_id
1 'polypeptide(L)'
;MPLIDVSFPSPGLIDGRRIHDFVADYVSDKQLDEASIPFRCVATNFLLKQEVVITAGLMVDAVRASISIPGIFAPFKREENVYLVDGGVVNPVPVSVVRDMGADVVIAVNLNKDPKAERSNESSASKGSDTSSDSTAESKSSDQDTSDTLSSLANRYDALKDVLQDQVDQWIPDPQTGLNIFDVLGNSINVMEQRVTEANLQIDRPDLLIEPNLMEFGIFDFHQSKPMIQIGYDTAKAVMPRIQESLTSSD
;
A
#
# COMPACT_ATOMS: atom_id res chain seq x y z
N MET A 1 -18.21 7.05 31.08
CA MET A 1 -17.33 7.84 30.20
C MET A 1 -17.25 7.10 28.88
N PRO A 2 -17.70 7.67 27.74
CA PRO A 2 -17.42 7.05 26.46
C PRO A 2 -15.91 7.18 26.22
N LEU A 3 -15.24 6.06 25.93
CA LEU A 3 -13.78 5.97 25.94
C LEU A 3 -13.12 6.40 24.62
N ILE A 4 -13.89 6.61 23.54
CA ILE A 4 -13.37 6.97 22.21
C ILE A 4 -14.43 7.79 21.46
N ASP A 5 -14.01 8.91 20.89
CA ASP A 5 -14.76 9.65 19.87
C ASP A 5 -13.83 9.82 18.66
N VAL A 6 -14.03 8.99 17.64
CA VAL A 6 -13.29 9.04 16.36
C VAL A 6 -14.33 8.94 15.26
N SER A 7 -14.68 10.07 14.66
CA SER A 7 -15.54 10.14 13.48
C SER A 7 -14.67 10.06 12.22
N PHE A 8 -14.56 8.88 11.62
CA PHE A 8 -14.05 8.75 10.25
C PHE A 8 -15.15 9.19 9.27
N PRO A 9 -14.95 10.25 8.44
CA PRO A 9 -15.98 10.68 7.50
C PRO A 9 -16.12 9.76 6.27
N SER A 10 -15.26 8.75 6.11
CA SER A 10 -15.23 7.88 4.93
C SER A 10 -14.52 6.54 5.22
N PRO A 11 -14.92 5.41 4.60
CA PRO A 11 -14.23 4.11 4.71
C PRO A 11 -12.81 4.07 4.11
N GLY A 12 -12.33 5.18 3.56
CA GLY A 12 -10.95 5.40 3.15
C GLY A 12 -10.69 6.87 2.81
N LEU A 13 -9.43 7.29 2.87
CA LEU A 13 -9.02 8.70 2.77
C LEU A 13 -8.75 9.18 1.35
N ILE A 14 -8.46 8.26 0.45
CA ILE A 14 -8.34 8.52 -0.98
C ILE A 14 -9.57 7.92 -1.67
N ASP A 15 -10.28 8.76 -2.44
CA ASP A 15 -11.43 8.35 -3.25
C ASP A 15 -10.99 7.26 -4.23
N GLY A 16 -11.60 6.08 -4.09
CA GLY A 16 -11.30 4.89 -4.87
C GLY A 16 -11.42 5.07 -6.38
N ARG A 17 -12.10 6.13 -6.84
CA ARG A 17 -12.23 6.48 -8.25
C ARG A 17 -10.90 6.88 -8.89
N ARG A 18 -10.08 7.71 -8.25
CA ARG A 18 -8.81 8.17 -8.84
C ARG A 18 -7.83 7.04 -9.11
N ILE A 19 -7.75 6.09 -8.18
CA ILE A 19 -6.89 4.92 -8.34
C ILE A 19 -7.48 3.94 -9.37
N HIS A 20 -8.80 3.85 -9.47
CA HIS A 20 -9.46 3.08 -10.54
C HIS A 20 -9.14 3.67 -11.91
N ASP A 21 -9.32 4.98 -12.08
CA ASP A 21 -9.00 5.71 -13.32
C ASP A 21 -7.51 5.54 -13.69
N PHE A 22 -6.61 5.69 -12.70
CA PHE A 22 -5.17 5.47 -12.90
C PHE A 22 -4.87 4.05 -13.38
N VAL A 23 -5.47 3.03 -12.78
CA VAL A 23 -5.26 1.64 -13.22
C VAL A 23 -5.86 1.42 -14.61
N ALA A 24 -7.05 1.97 -14.87
CA ALA A 24 -7.75 1.86 -16.14
C ALA A 24 -6.91 2.37 -17.32
N ASP A 25 -6.13 3.43 -17.12
CA ASP A 25 -5.22 3.98 -18.14
C ASP A 25 -4.16 2.96 -18.62
N TYR A 26 -3.80 1.96 -17.80
CA TYR A 26 -2.80 0.95 -18.13
C TYR A 26 -3.40 -0.39 -18.58
N VAL A 27 -4.53 -0.80 -17.99
CA VAL A 27 -5.11 -2.13 -18.25
C VAL A 27 -6.28 -2.12 -19.24
N SER A 28 -6.87 -0.94 -19.51
CA SER A 28 -8.08 -0.77 -20.32
C SER A 28 -9.25 -1.64 -19.83
N ASP A 29 -10.36 -1.70 -20.59
CA ASP A 29 -11.55 -2.52 -20.28
C ASP A 29 -11.34 -4.02 -20.56
N LYS A 30 -10.15 -4.56 -20.30
CA LYS A 30 -9.83 -5.98 -20.52
C LYS A 30 -10.43 -6.85 -19.42
N GLN A 31 -10.84 -8.05 -19.81
CA GLN A 31 -11.22 -9.08 -18.86
C GLN A 31 -9.97 -9.86 -18.38
N LEU A 32 -10.00 -10.39 -17.17
CA LEU A 32 -8.90 -11.19 -16.61
C LEU A 32 -8.54 -12.42 -17.45
N ASP A 33 -9.52 -13.04 -18.11
CA ASP A 33 -9.35 -14.22 -18.97
C ASP A 33 -8.81 -13.89 -20.37
N GLU A 34 -8.75 -12.60 -20.73
CA GLU A 34 -8.13 -12.11 -21.98
C GLU A 34 -6.63 -11.80 -21.83
N ALA A 35 -6.07 -11.98 -20.63
CA ALA A 35 -4.65 -11.73 -20.39
C ALA A 35 -3.76 -12.69 -21.20
N SER A 36 -2.74 -12.16 -21.89
CA SER A 36 -1.79 -12.96 -22.68
C SER A 36 -1.03 -14.00 -21.83
N ILE A 37 -0.86 -13.72 -20.55
CA ILE A 37 -0.31 -14.64 -19.54
C ILE A 37 -1.43 -14.88 -18.53
N PRO A 38 -1.77 -16.14 -18.18
CA PRO A 38 -2.79 -16.42 -17.17
C PRO A 38 -2.53 -15.62 -15.89
N PHE A 39 -3.52 -14.83 -15.48
CA PHE A 39 -3.37 -13.85 -14.41
C PHE A 39 -4.49 -13.98 -13.37
N ARG A 40 -4.14 -13.76 -12.10
CA ARG A 40 -5.04 -13.77 -10.95
C ARG A 40 -4.67 -12.62 -10.02
N CYS A 41 -5.68 -12.00 -9.43
CA CYS A 41 -5.50 -11.06 -8.32
C CYS A 41 -5.92 -11.73 -7.02
N VAL A 42 -5.20 -11.46 -5.93
CA VAL A 42 -5.59 -11.90 -4.59
C VAL A 42 -6.06 -10.69 -3.81
N ALA A 43 -7.25 -10.79 -3.25
CA ALA A 43 -7.80 -9.77 -2.36
C ALA A 43 -8.26 -10.44 -1.05
N THR A 44 -8.57 -9.62 -0.05
CA THR A 44 -9.12 -10.09 1.22
C THR A 44 -10.57 -9.63 1.34
N ASN A 45 -11.51 -10.56 1.54
CA ASN A 45 -12.84 -10.18 1.99
C ASN A 45 -12.77 -9.66 3.41
N PHE A 46 -12.97 -8.36 3.58
CA PHE A 46 -12.78 -7.67 4.86
C PHE A 46 -13.71 -8.16 5.95
N LEU A 47 -14.97 -8.48 5.61
CA LEU A 47 -15.97 -8.92 6.58
C LEU A 47 -15.79 -10.39 6.98
N LEU A 48 -15.50 -11.25 6.00
CA LEU A 48 -15.31 -12.69 6.23
C LEU A 48 -13.89 -13.04 6.67
N LYS A 49 -12.92 -12.13 6.51
CA LYS A 49 -11.50 -12.31 6.82
C LYS A 49 -10.88 -13.46 6.02
N GLN A 50 -11.32 -13.61 4.78
CA GLN A 50 -10.97 -14.73 3.90
C GLN A 50 -10.27 -14.21 2.66
N GLU A 51 -9.34 -15.01 2.16
CA GLU A 51 -8.76 -14.82 0.83
C GLU A 51 -9.83 -14.94 -0.25
N VAL A 52 -9.73 -14.06 -1.25
CA VAL A 52 -10.51 -14.11 -2.49
C VAL A 52 -9.54 -14.09 -3.66
N VAL A 53 -9.40 -15.23 -4.32
CA VAL A 53 -8.71 -15.33 -5.61
C VAL A 53 -9.68 -14.88 -6.71
N ILE A 54 -9.38 -13.75 -7.34
CA ILE A 54 -10.20 -13.19 -8.42
C ILE A 54 -9.73 -13.79 -9.74
N THR A 55 -10.59 -14.61 -10.35
CA THR A 55 -10.29 -15.39 -11.55
C THR A 55 -10.94 -14.85 -12.82
N ALA A 56 -11.92 -13.96 -12.71
CA ALA A 56 -12.72 -13.45 -13.82
C ALA A 56 -13.30 -12.06 -13.48
N GLY A 57 -13.73 -11.34 -14.52
CA GLY A 57 -14.24 -9.97 -14.45
C GLY A 57 -13.23 -8.94 -14.99
N LEU A 58 -13.57 -7.66 -14.83
CA LEU A 58 -12.76 -6.56 -15.33
C LEU A 58 -11.42 -6.53 -14.61
N MET A 59 -10.34 -6.44 -15.39
CA MET A 59 -8.97 -6.40 -14.87
C MET A 59 -8.76 -5.19 -13.96
N VAL A 60 -9.30 -4.03 -14.32
CA VAL A 60 -9.24 -2.81 -13.50
C VAL A 60 -9.87 -3.02 -12.13
N ASP A 61 -11.02 -3.70 -12.04
CA ASP A 61 -11.72 -3.95 -10.79
C ASP A 61 -10.95 -4.96 -9.92
N ALA A 62 -10.41 -6.01 -10.54
CA ALA A 62 -9.62 -7.02 -9.84
C ALA A 62 -8.34 -6.42 -9.24
N VAL A 63 -7.60 -5.63 -10.02
CA VAL A 63 -6.40 -4.93 -9.57
C VAL A 63 -6.77 -3.89 -8.50
N ARG A 64 -7.82 -3.09 -8.72
CA ARG A 64 -8.32 -2.10 -7.76
C ARG A 64 -8.67 -2.74 -6.42
N ALA A 65 -9.32 -3.89 -6.41
CA ALA A 65 -9.61 -4.65 -5.20
C ALA A 65 -8.32 -5.11 -4.52
N SER A 66 -7.39 -5.69 -5.28
CA SER A 66 -6.12 -6.24 -4.81
C SER A 66 -5.18 -5.21 -4.19
N ILE A 67 -5.26 -3.93 -4.57
CA ILE A 67 -4.41 -2.82 -4.06
C ILE A 67 -5.13 -1.92 -3.05
N SER A 68 -6.27 -2.36 -2.50
CA SER A 68 -7.10 -1.60 -1.55
C SER A 68 -6.52 -1.64 -0.14
N ILE A 69 -5.35 -1.06 0.08
CA ILE A 69 -4.65 -1.11 1.37
C ILE A 69 -5.51 -0.46 2.48
N PRO A 70 -5.87 -1.20 3.55
CA PRO A 70 -6.69 -0.68 4.64
C PRO A 70 -6.10 0.58 5.28
N GLY A 71 -6.95 1.56 5.59
CA GLY A 71 -6.55 2.83 6.18
C GLY A 71 -5.99 3.85 5.18
N ILE A 72 -5.52 3.42 4.00
CA ILE A 72 -5.04 4.29 2.93
C ILE A 72 -6.13 4.45 1.86
N PHE A 73 -6.61 3.32 1.32
CA PHE A 73 -7.63 3.28 0.28
C PHE A 73 -8.96 2.73 0.81
N ALA A 74 -10.07 3.25 0.31
CA ALA A 74 -11.37 2.71 0.64
C ALA A 74 -11.48 1.26 0.10
N PRO A 75 -12.09 0.32 0.87
CA PRO A 75 -12.38 -1.02 0.40
C PRO A 75 -13.14 -1.01 -0.92
N PHE A 76 -12.79 -1.92 -1.82
CA PHE A 76 -13.50 -2.11 -3.08
C PHE A 76 -14.82 -2.85 -2.81
N LYS A 77 -15.96 -2.22 -3.12
CA LYS A 77 -17.27 -2.86 -3.03
C LYS A 77 -17.56 -3.59 -4.34
N ARG A 78 -17.53 -4.92 -4.32
CA ARG A 78 -17.84 -5.75 -5.49
C ARG A 78 -19.34 -5.94 -5.68
N GLU A 79 -20.02 -6.30 -4.59
CA GLU A 79 -21.45 -6.60 -4.53
C GLU A 79 -22.04 -6.09 -3.20
N GLU A 80 -23.32 -6.35 -2.97
CA GLU A 80 -23.94 -6.03 -1.69
C GLU A 80 -23.28 -6.84 -0.56
N ASN A 81 -22.78 -6.15 0.47
CA ASN A 81 -22.04 -6.73 1.60
C ASN A 81 -20.73 -7.48 1.24
N VAL A 82 -20.16 -7.25 0.05
CA VAL A 82 -18.85 -7.80 -0.30
C VAL A 82 -17.85 -6.66 -0.45
N TYR A 83 -17.02 -6.51 0.58
CA TYR A 83 -15.97 -5.49 0.67
C TYR A 83 -14.60 -6.17 0.59
N LEU A 84 -13.83 -5.81 -0.41
CA LEU A 84 -12.50 -6.33 -0.65
C LEU A 84 -11.45 -5.30 -0.26
N VAL A 85 -10.42 -5.75 0.45
CA VAL A 85 -9.20 -5.00 0.74
C VAL A 85 -8.01 -5.73 0.13
N ASP A 86 -6.83 -5.14 0.26
CA ASP A 86 -5.57 -5.68 -0.22
C ASP A 86 -5.36 -7.17 0.14
N GLY A 87 -4.79 -7.93 -0.80
CA GLY A 87 -4.51 -9.35 -0.62
C GLY A 87 -3.34 -9.65 0.33
N GLY A 88 -2.42 -8.69 0.49
CA GLY A 88 -1.28 -8.76 1.40
C GLY A 88 -1.68 -9.05 2.85
N VAL A 89 -2.87 -8.63 3.27
CA VAL A 89 -3.35 -8.90 4.64
C VAL A 89 -3.46 -10.41 4.94
N VAL A 90 -3.71 -11.27 3.93
CA VAL A 90 -3.90 -12.72 4.11
C VAL A 90 -2.93 -13.58 3.31
N ASN A 91 -2.52 -13.13 2.12
CA ASN A 91 -1.59 -13.86 1.26
C ASN A 91 -0.73 -12.90 0.41
N PRO A 92 0.30 -12.28 1.02
CA PRO A 92 1.21 -11.36 0.33
C PRO A 92 2.01 -12.00 -0.81
N VAL A 93 2.36 -13.28 -0.68
CA VAL A 93 3.13 -14.03 -1.68
C VAL A 93 2.36 -15.31 -2.05
N PRO A 94 1.45 -15.25 -3.04
CA PRO A 94 0.44 -16.28 -3.27
C PRO A 94 0.96 -17.49 -4.07
N VAL A 95 1.94 -18.21 -3.49
CA VAL A 95 2.56 -19.40 -4.09
C VAL A 95 1.52 -20.49 -4.38
N SER A 96 0.62 -20.74 -3.43
CA SER A 96 -0.46 -21.73 -3.55
C SER A 96 -1.37 -21.44 -4.75
N VAL A 97 -1.75 -20.18 -4.95
CA VAL A 97 -2.60 -19.76 -6.06
C VAL A 97 -1.96 -20.07 -7.41
N VAL A 98 -0.65 -19.81 -7.55
CA VAL A 98 0.08 -20.09 -8.80
C VAL A 98 0.24 -21.60 -9.02
N ARG A 99 0.42 -22.38 -7.96
CA ARG A 99 0.40 -23.86 -8.06
C ARG A 99 -0.96 -24.38 -8.50
N ASP A 100 -2.05 -23.86 -7.94
CA ASP A 100 -3.42 -24.24 -8.30
C ASP A 100 -3.76 -23.86 -9.76
N MET A 101 -3.07 -22.87 -10.33
CA MET A 101 -3.13 -22.56 -11.76
C MET A 101 -2.42 -23.60 -12.65
N GLY A 102 -1.73 -24.58 -12.06
CA GLY A 102 -1.06 -25.68 -12.76
C GLY A 102 0.40 -25.41 -13.11
N ALA A 103 1.08 -24.52 -12.39
CA ALA A 103 2.50 -24.27 -12.62
C ALA A 103 3.37 -25.43 -12.10
N ASP A 104 4.26 -25.96 -12.94
CA ASP A 104 5.25 -26.97 -12.56
C ASP A 104 6.39 -26.38 -11.73
N VAL A 105 6.77 -25.14 -12.03
CA VAL A 105 7.81 -24.37 -11.35
C VAL A 105 7.23 -23.03 -10.92
N VAL A 106 7.35 -22.72 -9.62
CA VAL A 106 6.92 -21.45 -9.04
C VAL A 106 8.11 -20.59 -8.65
N ILE A 107 8.22 -19.44 -9.30
CA ILE A 107 9.17 -18.38 -8.95
C ILE A 107 8.40 -17.30 -8.18
N ALA A 108 8.71 -17.15 -6.90
CA ALA A 108 8.11 -16.13 -6.05
C ALA A 108 9.05 -14.94 -5.85
N VAL A 109 8.47 -13.74 -5.80
CA VAL A 109 9.19 -12.51 -5.48
C VAL A 109 8.59 -11.95 -4.18
N ASN A 110 9.39 -11.92 -3.12
CA ASN A 110 9.00 -11.35 -1.83
C ASN A 110 9.70 -10.00 -1.63
N LEU A 111 8.92 -8.93 -1.56
CA LEU A 111 9.44 -7.55 -1.37
C LEU A 111 9.61 -7.18 0.11
N ASN A 112 8.97 -7.93 1.02
CA ASN A 112 8.88 -7.62 2.45
C ASN A 112 9.99 -8.33 3.26
N LYS A 113 11.22 -8.38 2.74
CA LYS A 113 12.32 -9.08 3.42
C LYS A 113 12.71 -8.38 4.72
N ASP A 114 12.80 -9.14 5.81
CA ASP A 114 13.37 -8.68 7.08
C ASP A 114 14.77 -9.25 7.33
N PRO A 115 15.81 -8.42 7.31
CA PRO A 115 17.15 -8.83 7.69
C PRO A 115 17.38 -8.83 9.21
N LYS A 116 16.43 -8.37 10.05
CA LYS A 116 16.54 -8.49 11.51
C LYS A 116 16.28 -9.90 12.01
N ALA A 117 15.66 -10.77 11.22
CA ALA A 117 15.70 -12.22 11.46
C ALA A 117 17.15 -12.77 11.47
N GLU A 118 18.11 -12.07 10.85
CA GLU A 118 19.55 -12.39 10.89
C GLU A 118 20.38 -11.44 11.77
N ARG A 119 19.83 -10.30 12.21
CA ARG A 119 20.54 -9.23 12.96
C ARG A 119 20.08 -9.04 14.42
N SER A 120 19.64 -10.10 15.09
CA SER A 120 19.51 -10.08 16.56
C SER A 120 20.85 -10.08 17.30
N ASN A 121 21.98 -9.93 16.59
CA ASN A 121 23.27 -9.55 17.11
C ASN A 121 23.73 -8.29 16.36
N GLU A 122 24.23 -7.31 17.12
CA GLU A 122 24.95 -6.12 16.65
C GLU A 122 24.10 -4.85 16.42
N SER A 123 23.88 -4.20 17.57
CA SER A 123 24.22 -2.79 17.80
C SER A 123 23.30 -1.72 17.22
N SER A 124 22.42 -1.26 18.11
CA SER A 124 22.13 0.15 18.34
C SER A 124 23.40 1.02 18.26
N ALA A 125 23.36 2.13 17.51
CA ALA A 125 24.00 3.42 17.87
C ALA A 125 23.81 4.49 16.77
N SER A 126 23.03 5.52 17.13
CA SER A 126 23.31 6.96 16.98
C SER A 126 23.63 7.57 15.60
N LYS A 127 22.81 8.55 15.20
CA LYS A 127 23.15 9.99 15.00
C LYS A 127 21.87 10.72 14.55
N GLY A 128 21.53 11.92 15.02
CA GLY A 128 22.36 13.02 15.52
C GLY A 128 22.14 14.22 14.60
N SER A 129 21.37 15.19 15.09
CA SER A 129 20.89 16.45 14.49
C SER A 129 21.97 17.48 14.16
N ASP A 130 21.69 18.38 13.21
CA ASP A 130 22.16 19.79 13.12
C ASP A 130 21.39 20.50 11.97
N THR A 131 21.08 21.79 11.87
CA THR A 131 21.00 22.99 12.74
C THR A 131 20.53 24.17 11.84
N SER A 132 19.75 25.15 12.36
CA SER A 132 19.60 26.59 11.94
C SER A 132 18.93 26.93 10.57
N SER A 133 18.20 28.03 10.32
CA SER A 133 17.86 29.30 11.04
C SER A 133 16.94 30.19 10.17
N ASP A 134 16.19 31.10 10.84
CA ASP A 134 15.81 32.49 10.42
C ASP A 134 14.81 32.74 9.26
N SER A 135 13.95 33.77 9.19
CA SER A 135 13.48 34.86 10.08
C SER A 135 12.35 35.65 9.36
N THR A 136 11.51 36.38 10.12
CA THR A 136 10.78 37.67 9.79
C THR A 136 9.75 37.71 8.63
N ALA A 137 8.71 38.57 8.55
CA ALA A 137 7.95 39.50 9.41
C ALA A 137 6.79 40.12 8.55
N GLU A 138 5.72 40.59 9.22
CA GLU A 138 4.81 41.71 8.88
C GLU A 138 3.68 41.63 7.80
N SER A 139 2.44 41.56 8.29
CA SER A 139 1.30 42.54 8.21
C SER A 139 1.05 43.45 6.98
N LYS A 140 -0.19 43.46 6.43
CA LYS A 140 -1.23 44.54 6.58
C LYS A 140 -2.36 44.57 5.49
N SER A 141 -3.59 44.67 6.01
CA SER A 141 -4.79 45.49 5.66
C SER A 141 -5.55 45.46 4.30
N SER A 142 -6.88 45.27 4.46
CA SER A 142 -8.09 45.91 3.84
C SER A 142 -8.28 45.85 2.31
N ASP A 143 -9.48 45.61 1.74
CA ASP A 143 -10.74 46.35 1.90
C ASP A 143 -12.03 45.49 1.73
N GLN A 144 -13.08 45.92 2.45
CA GLN A 144 -14.52 45.62 2.30
C GLN A 144 -15.03 46.21 0.96
N ASP A 145 -15.92 45.59 0.18
CA ASP A 145 -17.37 45.57 0.41
C ASP A 145 -18.04 44.78 -0.74
N THR A 146 -18.63 43.62 -0.48
CA THR A 146 -19.70 42.93 -1.29
C THR A 146 -20.15 41.63 -0.59
N SER A 147 -20.07 41.57 0.74
CA SER A 147 -19.89 40.30 1.43
C SER A 147 -21.13 39.79 2.17
N ASP A 148 -22.20 40.54 2.40
CA ASP A 148 -23.15 40.14 3.47
C ASP A 148 -24.04 38.90 3.16
N THR A 149 -24.17 38.50 1.89
CA THR A 149 -24.88 37.24 1.54
C THR A 149 -23.94 36.10 1.17
N LEU A 150 -22.77 36.39 0.57
CA LEU A 150 -21.71 35.41 0.30
C LEU A 150 -20.90 35.04 1.55
N SER A 151 -20.76 35.93 2.53
CA SER A 151 -20.11 35.67 3.83
C SER A 151 -20.89 34.69 4.67
N SER A 152 -22.21 34.58 4.53
CA SER A 152 -22.97 33.58 5.30
C SER A 152 -22.70 32.14 4.81
N LEU A 153 -22.34 31.98 3.52
CA LEU A 153 -21.89 30.72 2.92
C LEU A 153 -20.39 30.54 3.10
N ALA A 154 -19.59 31.60 2.94
CA ALA A 154 -18.14 31.58 3.15
C ALA A 154 -17.78 31.34 4.62
N ASN A 155 -18.48 31.95 5.59
CA ASN A 155 -18.29 31.70 7.02
C ASN A 155 -18.76 30.30 7.43
N ARG A 156 -19.71 29.70 6.70
CA ARG A 156 -20.06 28.28 6.86
C ARG A 156 -19.01 27.37 6.24
N TYR A 157 -18.37 27.80 5.15
CA TYR A 157 -17.28 27.08 4.51
C TYR A 157 -15.99 27.20 5.33
N ASP A 158 -15.69 28.37 5.90
CA ASP A 158 -14.55 28.66 6.76
C ASP A 158 -14.73 28.06 8.16
N ALA A 159 -15.93 28.06 8.73
CA ALA A 159 -16.20 27.31 9.96
C ALA A 159 -16.13 25.79 9.74
N LEU A 160 -16.56 25.30 8.57
CA LEU A 160 -16.37 23.89 8.20
C LEU A 160 -14.90 23.59 7.90
N LYS A 161 -14.17 24.55 7.33
CA LYS A 161 -12.74 24.47 7.06
C LYS A 161 -11.97 24.47 8.36
N ASP A 162 -12.23 25.34 9.33
CA ASP A 162 -11.60 25.36 10.66
C ASP A 162 -11.92 24.09 11.46
N VAL A 163 -13.16 23.58 11.39
CA VAL A 163 -13.55 22.30 12.03
C VAL A 163 -12.87 21.10 11.36
N LEU A 164 -12.67 21.15 10.04
CA LEU A 164 -11.88 20.15 9.30
C LEU A 164 -10.37 20.36 9.50
N GLN A 165 -9.90 21.60 9.72
CA GLN A 165 -8.50 21.98 9.88
C GLN A 165 -8.00 21.45 11.24
N ASP A 166 -8.75 21.63 12.33
CA ASP A 166 -8.40 21.09 13.64
C ASP A 166 -8.38 19.54 13.68
N GLN A 167 -9.21 18.89 12.85
CA GLN A 167 -9.20 17.42 12.71
C GLN A 167 -8.10 16.92 11.77
N VAL A 168 -7.73 17.68 10.74
CA VAL A 168 -6.65 17.35 9.80
C VAL A 168 -5.27 17.67 10.41
N ASP A 169 -5.16 18.65 11.31
CA ASP A 169 -3.92 19.01 12.02
C ASP A 169 -3.47 17.91 13.01
N GLN A 170 -4.38 17.04 13.47
CA GLN A 170 -4.00 15.80 14.19
C GLN A 170 -3.37 14.73 13.28
N TRP A 171 -3.48 14.89 11.97
CA TRP A 171 -2.94 13.99 10.95
C TRP A 171 -1.69 14.59 10.29
N ILE A 172 -1.37 15.85 10.64
CA ILE A 172 -0.13 16.52 10.33
C ILE A 172 0.97 15.93 11.23
N PRO A 173 2.15 15.64 10.66
CA PRO A 173 3.27 14.97 11.34
C PRO A 173 3.59 15.58 12.70
N ASP A 174 3.89 14.73 13.68
CA ASP A 174 4.56 15.16 14.90
C ASP A 174 5.91 15.81 14.53
N PRO A 175 6.11 17.11 14.81
CA PRO A 175 7.32 17.85 14.43
C PRO A 175 8.61 17.27 15.02
N GLN A 176 8.52 16.42 16.05
CA GLN A 176 9.69 15.85 16.72
C GLN A 176 10.07 14.45 16.21
N THR A 177 9.15 13.71 15.60
CA THR A 177 9.38 12.32 15.13
C THR A 177 9.27 12.17 13.61
N GLY A 178 8.59 13.09 12.91
CA GLY A 178 8.42 13.05 11.45
C GLY A 178 7.54 11.90 10.94
N LEU A 179 6.90 11.14 11.84
CA LEU A 179 6.04 10.01 11.48
C LEU A 179 4.61 10.46 11.21
N ASN A 180 4.08 10.10 10.04
CA ASN A 180 2.67 10.26 9.69
C ASN A 180 1.85 9.05 10.19
N ILE A 181 0.58 9.26 10.56
CA ILE A 181 -0.36 8.16 10.87
C ILE A 181 -0.42 7.12 9.73
N PHE A 182 -0.30 7.57 8.49
CA PHE A 182 -0.22 6.68 7.33
C PHE A 182 1.05 5.83 7.29
N ASP A 183 2.19 6.41 7.68
CA ASP A 183 3.46 5.67 7.78
C ASP A 183 3.36 4.63 8.90
N VAL A 184 2.75 4.99 10.03
CA VAL A 184 2.56 4.06 11.15
C VAL A 184 1.63 2.90 10.75
N LEU A 185 0.49 3.20 10.13
CA LEU A 185 -0.45 2.17 9.67
C LEU A 185 0.16 1.29 8.58
N GLY A 186 0.78 1.89 7.57
CA GLY A 186 1.44 1.18 6.47
C GLY A 186 2.57 0.28 6.95
N ASN A 187 3.47 0.81 7.79
CA ASN A 187 4.55 0.01 8.38
C ASN A 187 4.01 -1.13 9.26
N SER A 188 2.93 -0.89 10.01
CA SER A 188 2.30 -1.93 10.83
C SER A 188 1.70 -3.05 9.96
N ILE A 189 1.07 -2.69 8.83
CA ILE A 189 0.58 -3.67 7.84
C ILE A 189 1.76 -4.46 7.28
N ASN A 190 2.81 -3.81 6.78
CA ASN A 190 3.99 -4.49 6.23
C ASN A 190 4.60 -5.49 7.22
N VAL A 191 4.69 -5.14 8.52
CA VAL A 191 5.17 -6.06 9.57
C VAL A 191 4.26 -7.28 9.72
N MET A 192 2.94 -7.10 9.68
CA MET A 192 1.99 -8.22 9.71
C MET A 192 2.09 -9.07 8.44
N GLU A 193 2.17 -8.45 7.26
CA GLU A 193 2.33 -9.13 5.98
C GLU A 193 3.58 -10.01 5.95
N GLN A 194 4.70 -9.53 6.50
CA GLN A 194 5.91 -10.33 6.62
C GLN A 194 5.65 -11.59 7.45
N ARG A 195 4.96 -11.47 8.59
CA ARG A 195 4.69 -12.62 9.44
C ARG A 195 3.76 -13.64 8.77
N VAL A 196 2.79 -13.16 8.01
CA VAL A 196 1.91 -13.99 7.18
C VAL A 196 2.70 -14.65 6.05
N THR A 197 3.57 -13.90 5.37
CA THR A 197 4.46 -14.41 4.31
C THR A 197 5.33 -15.54 4.83
N GLU A 198 6.02 -15.35 5.96
CA GLU A 198 6.85 -16.38 6.59
C GLU A 198 6.06 -17.66 6.88
N ALA A 199 4.84 -17.53 7.41
CA ALA A 199 3.98 -18.67 7.72
C ALA A 199 3.53 -19.40 6.45
N ASN A 200 3.08 -18.65 5.44
CA ASN A 200 2.61 -19.22 4.17
C ASN A 200 3.76 -19.90 3.42
N LEU A 201 4.95 -19.29 3.35
CA LEU A 201 6.12 -19.89 2.71
C LEU A 201 6.65 -21.13 3.42
N GLN A 202 6.32 -21.36 4.70
CA GLN A 202 6.63 -22.65 5.34
C GLN A 202 5.73 -23.80 4.88
N ILE A 203 4.49 -23.48 4.52
CA ILE A 203 3.49 -24.44 4.03
C ILE A 203 3.69 -24.65 2.53
N ASP A 204 3.65 -23.56 1.76
CA ASP A 204 3.75 -23.52 0.31
C ASP A 204 5.06 -22.86 -0.12
N ARG A 205 6.12 -23.66 -0.18
CA ARG A 205 7.45 -23.20 -0.62
C ARG A 205 7.50 -23.04 -2.13
N PRO A 206 7.95 -21.91 -2.69
CA PRO A 206 8.26 -21.79 -4.10
C PRO A 206 9.55 -22.55 -4.44
N ASP A 207 9.74 -22.89 -5.71
CA ASP A 207 10.97 -23.53 -6.20
C ASP A 207 12.14 -22.54 -6.21
N LEU A 208 11.83 -21.26 -6.48
CA LEU A 208 12.77 -20.16 -6.34
C LEU A 208 12.11 -18.99 -5.64
N LEU A 209 12.77 -18.45 -4.61
CA LEU A 209 12.38 -17.24 -3.92
C LEU A 209 13.40 -16.13 -4.22
N ILE A 210 12.92 -15.00 -4.72
CA ILE A 210 13.70 -13.79 -5.02
C ILE A 210 13.32 -12.72 -4.01
N GLU A 211 14.31 -12.16 -3.30
CA GLU A 211 14.06 -11.21 -2.21
C GLU A 211 14.94 -9.96 -2.36
N PRO A 212 14.54 -8.97 -3.18
CA PRO A 212 15.25 -7.71 -3.27
C PRO A 212 15.23 -6.96 -1.94
N ASN A 213 16.34 -6.31 -1.58
CA ASN A 213 16.43 -5.51 -0.36
C ASN A 213 15.89 -4.09 -0.60
N LEU A 214 14.66 -3.83 -0.16
CA LEU A 214 13.97 -2.54 -0.33
C LEU A 214 13.65 -1.83 0.99
N MET A 215 14.29 -2.22 2.10
CA MET A 215 13.97 -1.70 3.44
C MET A 215 14.09 -0.18 3.61
N GLU A 216 14.94 0.46 2.80
CA GLU A 216 15.19 1.90 2.92
C GLU A 216 14.09 2.74 2.26
N PHE A 217 13.14 2.11 1.54
CA PHE A 217 12.05 2.77 0.85
C PHE A 217 10.75 2.62 1.64
N GLY A 218 10.09 3.75 1.90
CA GLY A 218 8.74 3.78 2.42
C GLY A 218 7.70 3.46 1.34
N ILE A 219 6.49 3.12 1.79
CA ILE A 219 5.35 2.77 0.92
C ILE A 219 4.91 3.90 -0.03
N PHE A 220 5.34 5.15 0.24
CA PHE A 220 5.01 6.33 -0.56
C PHE A 220 6.24 6.96 -1.27
N ASP A 221 7.39 6.29 -1.29
CA ASP A 221 8.62 6.80 -1.92
C ASP A 221 8.64 6.64 -3.45
N PHE A 222 7.56 7.03 -4.14
CA PHE A 222 7.40 6.89 -5.60
C PHE A 222 8.51 7.59 -6.40
N HIS A 223 9.09 8.65 -5.85
CA HIS A 223 10.21 9.39 -6.43
C HIS A 223 11.48 8.53 -6.57
N GLN A 224 11.62 7.48 -5.74
CA GLN A 224 12.72 6.52 -5.76
C GLN A 224 12.40 5.25 -6.58
N SER A 225 11.41 5.29 -7.46
CA SER A 225 11.04 4.13 -8.30
C SER A 225 12.21 3.58 -9.14
N LYS A 226 13.06 4.45 -9.69
CA LYS A 226 14.23 4.03 -10.50
C LYS A 226 15.22 3.14 -9.74
N PRO A 227 15.76 3.55 -8.58
CA PRO A 227 16.65 2.68 -7.81
C PRO A 227 15.94 1.39 -7.34
N MET A 228 14.67 1.45 -6.94
CA MET A 228 13.92 0.23 -6.57
C MET A 228 13.85 -0.79 -7.72
N ILE A 229 13.54 -0.33 -8.94
CA ILE A 229 13.49 -1.18 -10.14
C ILE A 229 14.88 -1.80 -10.41
N GLN A 230 15.95 -1.01 -10.26
CA GLN A 230 17.31 -1.49 -10.48
C GLN A 230 17.70 -2.58 -9.47
N ILE A 231 17.36 -2.41 -8.20
CA ILE A 231 17.59 -3.42 -7.15
C ILE A 231 16.85 -4.72 -7.48
N GLY A 232 15.59 -4.62 -7.90
CA GLY A 232 14.80 -5.78 -8.34
C GLY A 232 15.44 -6.50 -9.52
N TYR A 233 15.87 -5.74 -10.54
CA TYR A 233 16.52 -6.28 -11.73
C TYR A 233 17.84 -7.00 -11.39
N ASP A 234 18.70 -6.38 -10.60
CA ASP A 234 20.00 -6.96 -10.22
C ASP A 234 19.83 -8.21 -9.36
N THR A 235 18.86 -8.21 -8.44
CA THR A 235 18.53 -9.37 -7.60
C THR A 235 18.04 -10.54 -8.46
N ALA A 236 17.12 -10.29 -9.39
CA ALA A 236 16.61 -11.31 -10.31
C ALA A 236 17.71 -11.83 -11.25
N LYS A 237 18.57 -10.93 -11.76
CA LYS A 237 19.70 -11.30 -12.62
C LYS A 237 20.72 -12.18 -11.91
N ALA A 238 20.99 -11.93 -10.63
CA ALA A 238 21.91 -12.74 -9.83
C ALA A 238 21.45 -14.19 -9.67
N VAL A 239 20.13 -14.44 -9.65
CA VAL A 239 19.55 -15.79 -9.54
C VAL A 239 19.19 -16.41 -10.89
N MET A 240 19.43 -15.71 -12.01
CA MET A 240 19.12 -16.19 -13.36
C MET A 240 19.66 -17.60 -13.69
N PRO A 241 20.89 -17.98 -13.28
CA PRO A 241 21.37 -19.35 -13.51
C PRO A 241 20.47 -20.42 -12.87
N ARG A 242 19.96 -20.15 -11.65
CA ARG A 242 19.06 -21.07 -10.93
C ARG A 242 17.67 -21.11 -11.56
N ILE A 243 17.20 -20.00 -12.10
CA ILE A 243 15.95 -19.95 -12.90
C ILE A 243 16.09 -20.90 -14.09
N GLN A 244 17.19 -20.78 -14.83
CA GLN A 244 17.45 -21.62 -16.00
C GLN A 244 17.53 -23.11 -15.63
N GLU A 245 18.24 -23.46 -14.55
CA GLU A 245 18.31 -24.84 -14.06
C GLU A 245 16.93 -25.42 -13.70
N SER A 246 16.07 -24.63 -13.05
CA SER A 246 14.73 -25.06 -12.63
C SER A 246 13.82 -25.32 -13.84
N LEU A 247 13.95 -24.51 -14.90
CA LEU A 247 13.19 -24.69 -16.15
C LEU A 247 13.66 -25.92 -16.94
N THR A 248 14.95 -26.25 -16.92
CA THR A 248 15.48 -27.43 -17.64
C THR A 248 15.28 -28.76 -16.92
N SER A 249 15.01 -28.73 -15.61
CA SER A 249 14.83 -29.93 -14.78
C SER A 249 13.39 -30.45 -14.75
N SER A 250 12.47 -29.78 -15.45
CA SER A 250 11.03 -30.07 -15.46
C SER A 250 10.55 -30.80 -16.73
N ASP A 251 11.48 -31.16 -17.63
CA ASP A 251 11.27 -32.05 -18.80
C ASP A 251 11.74 -33.48 -18.51
#